data_AF-A0A7K7Q0K6-F1
#
_entry.id   AF-A0A7K7Q0K6-F1
#
_cell.length_a   1.000
_cell.length_b   1.000
_cell.length_c   1.000
_cell.angle_alpha   90.00
_cell.angle_beta   90.00
_cell.angle_gamma   90.00
#
_symmetry.space_group_name_H-M   'P 1'
#
loop_
_entity.id
_entity.type
_entity.pdbx_description
1 polymer ?
#
loop_
_entity_poly.entity_id
_entity_poly.type
_entity_poly.pdbx_seq_one_letter_code
_entity_poly.pdbx_strand_id
1 'polypeptide(L)'
;APEQAARMKKLQEQEKRQKVEFRKRMEQEVSQFIQATGEPRRRFQPMNKIERSILHDVAEVAGLTSFSFGDDEDSRYVMVFKKEFAPSDEELEAYRRGEEWDPARAEERRRLRELAAQQEEAELERGPAPPGPPNDYKDKYRHLIGSEAAKAAARTMEANKAYGC
;
A
#
# COMPACT_ATOMS: atom_id res chain seq x y z
N ALA A 1 -15.15 12.73 -53.43
CA ALA A 1 -14.46 13.83 -54.14
C ALA A 1 -12.96 13.81 -53.79
N PRO A 2 -12.05 14.08 -54.74
CA PRO A 2 -10.59 14.04 -54.51
C PRO A 2 -10.10 15.02 -53.43
N GLU A 3 -10.81 16.13 -53.23
CA GLU A 3 -10.51 17.12 -52.20
C GLU A 3 -10.69 16.59 -50.76
N GLN A 4 -11.73 15.77 -50.52
CA GLN A 4 -11.96 15.13 -49.23
C GLN A 4 -10.85 14.12 -48.88
N ALA A 5 -10.39 13.37 -49.88
CA ALA A 5 -9.28 12.42 -49.72
C ALA A 5 -7.95 13.14 -49.40
N ALA A 6 -7.69 14.28 -50.06
CA ALA A 6 -6.49 15.08 -49.80
C ALA A 6 -6.49 15.70 -48.38
N ARG A 7 -7.66 16.17 -47.88
CA ARG A 7 -7.81 16.68 -46.52
C ARG A 7 -7.59 15.58 -45.47
N MET A 8 -8.18 14.40 -45.68
CA MET A 8 -7.99 13.23 -44.82
C MET A 8 -6.51 12.81 -44.75
N LYS A 9 -5.82 12.78 -45.90
CA LYS A 9 -4.40 12.44 -45.95
C LYS A 9 -3.52 13.43 -45.16
N LYS A 10 -3.78 14.74 -45.29
CA LYS A 10 -3.06 15.77 -44.52
C LYS A 10 -3.27 15.60 -43.01
N LEU A 11 -4.51 15.33 -42.58
CA LEU A 11 -4.81 15.10 -41.16
C LEU A 11 -4.06 13.86 -40.63
N GLN A 12 -4.07 12.76 -41.40
CA GLN A 12 -3.34 11.54 -41.03
C GLN A 12 -1.82 11.77 -40.96
N GLU A 13 -1.25 12.54 -41.88
CA GLU A 13 0.18 12.88 -41.83
C GLU A 13 0.51 13.74 -40.61
N GLN A 14 -0.36 14.68 -40.24
CA GLN A 14 -0.20 15.49 -39.03
C GLN A 14 -0.27 14.64 -37.76
N GLU A 15 -1.27 13.75 -37.64
CA GLU A 15 -1.39 12.83 -36.51
C GLU A 15 -0.16 11.91 -36.39
N LYS A 16 0.36 11.41 -37.52
CA LYS A 16 1.59 10.60 -37.54
C LYS A 16 2.79 11.40 -37.04
N ARG A 17 2.94 12.65 -37.47
CA ARG A 17 4.02 13.53 -37.01
C ARG A 17 3.93 13.78 -35.50
N GLN A 18 2.74 14.11 -35.00
CA GLN A 18 2.51 14.32 -33.56
C GLN A 18 2.88 13.08 -32.74
N LYS A 19 2.50 11.88 -33.19
CA LYS A 19 2.86 10.62 -32.50
C LYS A 19 4.37 10.40 -32.43
N VAL A 20 5.09 10.68 -33.53
CA VAL A 20 6.55 10.55 -33.59
C VAL A 20 7.23 11.58 -32.68
N GLU A 21 6.76 12.83 -32.71
CA GLU A 21 7.28 13.90 -31.85
C GLU A 21 7.05 13.59 -30.37
N PHE A 22 5.84 13.12 -30.02
CA PHE A 22 5.52 12.69 -28.67
C PHE A 22 6.44 11.56 -28.20
N ARG A 23 6.65 10.53 -29.04
CA ARG A 23 7.55 9.41 -28.71
C ARG A 23 8.96 9.90 -28.41
N LYS A 24 9.52 10.75 -29.28
CA LYS A 24 10.87 11.32 -29.08
C LYS A 24 10.96 12.11 -27.78
N ARG A 25 9.93 12.87 -27.44
CA ARG A 25 9.88 13.60 -26.16
C ARG A 25 9.87 12.65 -24.96
N MET A 26 9.04 11.61 -25.00
CA MET A 26 8.99 10.59 -23.94
C MET A 26 10.29 9.81 -23.81
N GLU A 27 10.95 9.45 -24.90
CA GLU A 27 12.28 8.81 -24.87
C GLU A 27 13.30 9.68 -24.12
N GLN A 28 13.29 10.99 -24.36
CA GLN A 28 14.17 11.93 -23.65
C GLN A 28 13.80 12.04 -22.16
N GLU A 29 12.52 12.22 -21.84
CA GLU A 29 12.07 12.34 -20.44
C GLU A 29 12.34 11.06 -19.64
N VAL A 30 12.13 9.89 -20.24
CA VAL A 30 12.43 8.58 -19.65
C VAL A 30 13.94 8.39 -19.49
N SER A 31 14.75 8.77 -20.48
CA SER A 31 16.21 8.74 -20.34
C SER A 31 16.70 9.62 -19.20
N GLN A 32 16.14 10.82 -19.04
CA GLN A 32 16.47 11.71 -17.92
C GLN A 32 16.03 11.12 -16.57
N PHE A 33 14.86 10.47 -16.52
CA PHE A 33 14.38 9.78 -15.31
C PHE A 33 15.34 8.68 -14.86
N ILE A 34 15.84 7.87 -15.80
CA ILE A 34 16.78 6.79 -15.50
C ILE A 34 18.06 7.36 -14.87
N GLN A 35 18.56 8.46 -15.42
CA GLN A 35 19.79 9.12 -14.95
C GLN A 35 19.61 9.86 -13.62
N ALA A 36 18.39 10.33 -13.30
CA ALA A 36 18.12 11.05 -12.07
C ALA A 36 18.27 10.14 -10.85
N THR A 37 19.26 10.41 -10.00
CA THR A 37 19.46 9.68 -8.74
C THR A 37 18.47 10.16 -7.68
N GLY A 38 17.79 9.24 -6.99
CA GLY A 38 16.90 9.57 -5.87
C GLY A 38 15.39 9.65 -6.21
N GLU A 39 15.01 9.57 -7.48
CA GLU A 39 13.61 9.40 -7.88
C GLU A 39 13.32 7.92 -8.19
N PRO A 40 12.63 7.17 -7.30
CA PRO A 40 12.31 5.75 -7.54
C PRO A 40 11.20 5.57 -8.58
N ARG A 41 10.32 6.56 -8.72
CA ARG A 41 9.15 6.57 -9.58
C ARG A 41 8.87 7.97 -10.10
N ARG A 42 8.22 8.06 -11.27
CA ARG A 42 7.79 9.32 -11.88
C ARG A 42 6.33 9.22 -12.33
N ARG A 43 5.53 10.21 -11.95
CA ARG A 43 4.14 10.37 -12.39
C ARG A 43 4.10 11.34 -13.57
N PHE A 44 3.55 10.90 -14.69
CA PHE A 44 3.30 11.76 -15.84
C PHE A 44 1.92 12.40 -15.75
N GLN A 45 1.71 13.46 -16.54
CA GLN A 45 0.40 14.11 -16.64
C GLN A 45 -0.62 13.16 -17.29
N PRO A 46 -1.93 13.34 -17.01
CA PRO A 46 -2.97 12.66 -17.77
C PRO A 46 -2.79 12.89 -19.27
N MET A 47 -2.95 11.83 -20.05
CA MET A 47 -2.70 11.85 -21.49
C MET A 47 -3.65 10.89 -22.19
N ASN A 48 -3.87 11.06 -23.50
CA ASN A 48 -4.85 10.26 -24.22
C ASN A 48 -4.40 8.79 -24.38
N LYS A 49 -5.31 7.90 -24.79
CA LYS A 49 -5.04 6.46 -24.92
C LYS A 49 -3.81 6.12 -25.77
N ILE A 50 -3.58 6.85 -26.85
CA ILE A 50 -2.45 6.60 -27.76
C ILE A 50 -1.14 7.06 -27.12
N GLU A 51 -1.13 8.23 -26.49
CA GLU A 51 0.03 8.75 -25.76
C GLU A 51 0.42 7.84 -24.60
N ARG A 52 -0.55 7.34 -23.82
CA ARG A 52 -0.31 6.35 -22.76
C ARG A 52 0.34 5.09 -23.33
N SER A 53 -0.19 4.57 -24.44
CA SER A 53 0.38 3.39 -25.11
C SER A 53 1.82 3.61 -25.57
N ILE A 54 2.14 4.80 -26.09
CA ILE A 54 3.51 5.15 -26.50
C ILE A 54 4.43 5.21 -25.29
N LEU A 55 4.00 5.83 -24.19
CA LEU A 55 4.83 5.91 -22.98
C LEU A 55 5.08 4.54 -22.35
N HIS A 56 4.07 3.65 -22.35
CA HIS A 56 4.25 2.26 -21.92
C HIS A 56 5.30 1.52 -22.76
N ASP A 57 5.24 1.62 -24.09
CA ASP A 57 6.22 1.04 -25.02
C ASP A 57 7.64 1.57 -24.75
N VAL A 58 7.79 2.90 -24.63
CA VAL A 58 9.08 3.53 -24.34
C VAL A 58 9.63 3.07 -22.98
N ALA A 59 8.79 2.98 -21.96
CA ALA A 59 9.20 2.54 -20.63
C ALA A 59 9.62 1.06 -20.62
N GLU A 60 8.88 0.19 -21.31
CA GLU A 60 9.19 -1.25 -21.44
C GLU A 60 10.53 -1.46 -22.15
N VAL A 61 10.77 -0.78 -23.28
CA VAL A 61 12.04 -0.82 -24.01
C VAL A 61 13.21 -0.34 -23.14
N ALA A 62 12.97 0.66 -22.29
CA ALA A 62 13.96 1.17 -21.36
C ALA A 62 14.16 0.30 -20.10
N GLY A 63 13.44 -0.83 -19.98
CA GLY A 63 13.55 -1.76 -18.87
C GLY A 63 12.91 -1.28 -17.57
N LEU A 64 11.94 -0.36 -17.67
CA LEU A 64 11.19 0.20 -16.55
C LEU A 64 9.82 -0.48 -16.44
N THR A 65 9.23 -0.42 -15.24
CA THR A 65 7.85 -0.89 -15.04
C THR A 65 6.91 0.29 -15.14
N SER A 66 5.79 0.15 -15.85
CA SER A 66 4.83 1.24 -16.05
C SER A 66 3.39 0.79 -15.81
N PHE A 67 2.59 1.65 -15.17
CA PHE A 67 1.20 1.39 -14.83
C PHE A 67 0.34 2.62 -15.09
N SER A 68 -0.88 2.40 -15.59
CA SER A 68 -1.87 3.45 -15.78
C SER A 68 -2.85 3.49 -14.60
N PHE A 69 -3.14 4.69 -14.11
CA PHE A 69 -4.08 4.94 -13.01
C PHE A 69 -5.04 6.08 -13.35
N GLY A 70 -6.18 6.13 -12.66
CA GLY A 70 -7.27 7.09 -12.89
C GLY A 70 -8.52 6.41 -13.46
N ASP A 71 -9.69 6.96 -13.15
CA ASP A 71 -10.99 6.35 -13.48
C ASP A 71 -11.42 6.67 -14.93
N ASP A 72 -11.26 7.93 -15.35
CA ASP A 72 -11.76 8.40 -16.64
C ASP A 72 -10.69 8.40 -17.73
N GLU A 73 -11.10 8.43 -19.00
CA GLU A 73 -10.16 8.53 -20.13
C GLU A 73 -9.30 9.79 -20.07
N ASP A 74 -9.87 10.89 -19.57
CA ASP A 74 -9.24 12.22 -19.52
C ASP A 74 -8.37 12.45 -18.27
N SER A 75 -8.67 11.74 -17.17
CA SER A 75 -7.88 11.81 -15.93
C SER A 75 -6.81 10.72 -15.83
N ARG A 76 -6.84 9.74 -16.75
CA ARG A 76 -5.89 8.62 -16.77
C ARG A 76 -4.48 9.07 -17.06
N TYR A 77 -3.59 8.76 -16.10
CA TYR A 77 -2.17 9.08 -16.14
C TYR A 77 -1.33 7.83 -16.03
N VAL A 78 -0.06 7.93 -16.42
CA VAL A 78 0.91 6.83 -16.34
C VAL A 78 1.93 7.13 -15.24
N MET A 79 2.25 6.14 -14.43
CA MET A 79 3.41 6.15 -13.55
C MET A 79 4.43 5.15 -14.05
N VAL A 80 5.70 5.56 -14.02
CA VAL A 80 6.84 4.74 -14.40
C VAL A 80 7.73 4.56 -13.16
N PHE A 81 8.19 3.34 -12.95
CA PHE A 81 8.97 2.89 -11.80
C PHE A 81 10.29 2.31 -12.30
N LYS A 82 11.37 2.61 -11.60
CA LYS A 82 12.65 1.93 -11.83
C LYS A 82 12.52 0.47 -11.40
N LYS A 83 13.24 -0.41 -12.10
CA LYS A 83 13.16 -1.86 -11.90
C LYS A 83 13.44 -2.30 -10.45
N GLU A 84 14.39 -1.65 -9.80
CA GLU A 84 14.74 -1.91 -8.39
C GLU A 84 13.71 -1.38 -7.39
N PHE A 85 12.83 -0.47 -7.84
CA PHE A 85 11.77 0.16 -7.07
C PHE A 85 10.39 -0.17 -7.66
N ALA A 86 10.23 -1.35 -8.25
CA ALA A 86 8.95 -1.80 -8.76
C ALA A 86 7.93 -1.89 -7.60
N PRO A 87 6.70 -1.37 -7.77
CA PRO A 87 5.72 -1.29 -6.70
C PRO A 87 5.22 -2.69 -6.33
N SER A 88 4.89 -2.88 -5.06
CA SER A 88 4.22 -4.10 -4.59
C SER A 88 2.75 -4.11 -5.01
N ASP A 89 2.09 -5.28 -4.95
CA ASP A 89 0.66 -5.38 -5.26
C ASP A 89 -0.20 -4.49 -4.33
N GLU A 90 0.14 -4.42 -3.03
CA GLU A 90 -0.55 -3.54 -2.07
C GLU A 90 -0.38 -2.06 -2.43
N GLU A 91 0.81 -1.66 -2.88
CA GLU A 91 1.08 -0.30 -3.36
C GLU A 91 0.30 0.01 -4.64
N LEU A 92 0.25 -0.92 -5.59
CA LEU A 92 -0.53 -0.79 -6.82
C LEU A 92 -2.02 -0.60 -6.54
N GLU A 93 -2.56 -1.37 -5.59
CA GLU A 93 -3.96 -1.23 -5.17
C GLU A 93 -4.23 0.12 -4.52
N ALA A 94 -3.32 0.61 -3.67
CA ALA A 94 -3.45 1.95 -3.10
C ALA A 94 -3.53 3.02 -4.20
N TYR A 95 -2.65 2.96 -5.20
CA TYR A 95 -2.72 3.89 -6.34
C TYR A 95 -4.00 3.74 -7.17
N ARG A 96 -4.50 2.51 -7.38
CA ARG A 96 -5.79 2.29 -8.06
C ARG A 96 -6.97 2.87 -7.28
N ARG A 97 -6.91 2.87 -5.95
CA ARG A 97 -7.91 3.51 -5.08
C ARG A 97 -7.73 5.04 -4.98
N GLY A 98 -6.65 5.59 -5.55
CA GLY A 98 -6.30 7.00 -5.42
C GLY A 98 -5.76 7.38 -4.04
N GLU A 99 -5.34 6.39 -3.24
CA GLU A 99 -4.76 6.60 -1.92
C GLU A 99 -3.29 7.01 -2.01
N GLU A 100 -2.83 7.81 -1.05
CA GLU A 100 -1.43 8.15 -0.92
C GLU A 100 -0.66 6.98 -0.29
N TRP A 101 0.35 6.48 -1.00
CA TRP A 101 1.22 5.43 -0.51
C TRP A 101 2.41 6.02 0.27
N ASP A 102 2.44 5.73 1.57
CA ASP A 102 3.57 6.01 2.45
C ASP A 102 4.34 4.70 2.75
N PRO A 103 5.59 4.56 2.27
CA PRO A 103 6.42 3.37 2.51
C PRO A 103 6.61 3.04 3.99
N ALA A 104 6.72 4.04 4.87
CA ALA A 104 6.95 3.82 6.30
C ALA A 104 5.72 3.19 6.96
N ARG A 105 4.53 3.72 6.65
CA ARG A 105 3.27 3.14 7.13
C ARG A 105 3.03 1.74 6.57
N ALA A 106 3.48 1.47 5.35
CA ALA A 106 3.36 0.13 4.76
C ALA A 106 4.22 -0.90 5.51
N GLU A 107 5.46 -0.55 5.85
CA GLU A 107 6.33 -1.43 6.62
C GLU A 107 5.78 -1.68 8.03
N GLU A 108 5.24 -0.65 8.70
CA GLU A 108 4.59 -0.80 10.00
C GLU A 108 3.40 -1.75 9.93
N ARG A 109 2.50 -1.57 8.94
CA ARG A 109 1.35 -2.48 8.72
C ARG A 109 1.81 -3.90 8.48
N ARG A 110 2.87 -4.11 7.70
CA ARG A 110 3.43 -5.43 7.43
C ARG A 110 3.94 -6.09 8.71
N ARG A 111 4.72 -5.38 9.53
CA ARG A 111 5.22 -5.88 10.82
C ARG A 111 4.09 -6.25 11.78
N LEU A 112 3.03 -5.44 11.83
CA LEU A 112 1.85 -5.74 12.66
C LEU A 112 1.11 -7.00 12.17
N ARG A 113 0.94 -7.17 10.85
CA ARG A 113 0.33 -8.39 10.27
C ARG A 113 1.19 -9.63 10.54
N GLU A 114 2.51 -9.52 10.38
CA GLU A 114 3.45 -10.62 10.69
C GLU A 114 3.39 -11.01 12.18
N LEU A 115 3.33 -10.03 13.08
CA LEU A 115 3.19 -10.29 14.52
C LEU A 115 1.84 -10.94 14.85
N ALA A 116 0.75 -10.48 14.25
CA ALA A 116 -0.58 -11.07 14.45
C ALA A 116 -0.63 -12.52 13.94
N ALA A 117 -0.04 -12.79 12.77
CA ALA A 117 0.04 -14.14 12.23
C ALA A 117 0.87 -15.07 13.13
N GLN A 118 1.99 -14.60 13.68
CA GLN A 118 2.78 -15.37 14.64
C GLN A 118 2.02 -15.65 15.93
N GLN A 119 1.21 -14.69 16.41
CA GLN A 119 0.37 -14.90 17.58
C GLN A 119 -0.72 -15.92 17.32
N GLU A 120 -1.39 -15.85 16.16
CA GLU A 120 -2.42 -16.81 15.76
C GLU A 120 -1.82 -18.22 15.60
N GLU A 121 -0.65 -18.34 14.96
CA GLU A 121 0.06 -19.61 14.83
C GLU A 121 0.47 -20.15 16.20
N ALA A 122 1.00 -19.31 17.10
CA ALA A 122 1.33 -19.72 18.46
C ALA A 122 0.08 -20.12 19.28
N GLU A 123 -1.07 -19.48 19.07
CA GLU A 123 -2.34 -19.87 19.70
C GLU A 123 -2.86 -21.22 19.15
N LEU A 124 -2.73 -21.44 17.84
CA LEU A 124 -3.05 -22.71 17.20
C LEU A 124 -2.14 -23.84 17.71
N GLU A 125 -0.83 -23.59 17.81
CA GLU A 125 0.16 -24.54 18.34
C GLU A 125 -0.06 -24.83 19.83
N ARG A 126 -0.41 -23.81 20.62
CA ARG A 126 -0.72 -23.98 22.05
C ARG A 126 -1.91 -24.92 22.26
N GLY A 127 -2.80 -25.02 21.27
CA GLY A 127 -3.98 -25.86 21.29
C GLY A 127 -5.00 -25.43 22.35
N PRO A 128 -6.18 -26.08 22.39
CA PRO A 128 -7.15 -25.82 23.44
C PRO A 128 -6.53 -26.15 24.81
N ALA A 129 -6.64 -25.21 25.75
CA ALA A 129 -6.16 -25.43 27.10
C ALA A 129 -6.79 -26.73 27.66
N PRO A 130 -6.01 -27.60 28.32
CA PRO A 130 -6.57 -28.81 28.93
C PRO A 130 -7.72 -28.40 29.85
N PRO A 131 -8.82 -29.18 29.90
CA PRO A 131 -9.93 -28.86 30.79
C PRO A 131 -9.38 -28.68 32.20
N GLY A 132 -9.59 -27.48 32.76
CA GLY A 132 -9.18 -27.18 34.11
C GLY A 132 -9.80 -28.19 35.09
N PRO A 133 -9.20 -28.36 36.28
CA PRO A 133 -9.79 -29.20 37.30
C PRO A 133 -11.26 -28.79 37.53
N PRO A 134 -12.20 -29.75 37.66
CA PRO A 134 -13.65 -29.49 37.63
C PRO A 134 -14.14 -28.48 38.67
N ASN A 135 -13.34 -28.24 39.71
CA ASN A 135 -13.52 -27.16 40.66
C ASN A 135 -12.18 -26.46 40.81
N ASP A 136 -12.14 -25.13 40.60
CA ASP A 136 -11.02 -24.33 41.07
C ASP A 136 -10.96 -24.50 42.59
N TYR A 137 -9.83 -25.00 43.11
CA TYR A 137 -9.63 -25.20 44.55
C TYR A 137 -9.94 -23.90 45.31
N LYS A 138 -9.72 -22.73 44.70
CA LYS A 138 -10.09 -21.43 45.26
C LYS A 138 -11.58 -21.29 45.51
N ASP A 139 -12.44 -21.86 44.67
CA ASP A 139 -13.90 -21.86 44.89
C ASP A 139 -14.29 -22.73 46.09
N LYS A 140 -13.59 -23.84 46.30
CA LYS A 140 -13.77 -24.69 47.49
C LYS A 140 -13.43 -23.95 48.79
N TYR A 141 -12.58 -22.93 48.78
CA TYR A 141 -12.28 -22.12 49.97
C TYR A 141 -12.82 -20.70 49.89
N ARG A 142 -13.61 -20.36 48.88
CA ARG A 142 -14.21 -19.02 48.75
C ARG A 142 -15.13 -18.65 49.90
N HIS A 143 -15.65 -19.64 50.62
CA HIS A 143 -16.44 -19.46 51.84
C HIS A 143 -15.56 -19.34 53.11
N LEU A 144 -14.30 -19.81 53.08
CA LEU A 144 -13.31 -19.55 54.14
C LEU A 144 -12.61 -18.21 53.91
N ILE A 145 -12.24 -17.90 52.67
CA ILE A 145 -11.71 -16.62 52.22
C ILE A 145 -12.91 -15.74 51.89
N GLY A 146 -13.58 -15.26 52.95
CA GLY A 146 -14.74 -14.40 52.81
C GLY A 146 -14.42 -13.26 51.83
N SER A 147 -15.18 -13.16 50.75
CA SER A 147 -15.00 -12.10 49.74
C SER A 147 -15.09 -10.70 50.36
N GLU A 148 -15.74 -10.57 51.52
CA GLU A 148 -15.80 -9.35 52.30
C GLU A 148 -14.51 -9.04 53.07
N ALA A 149 -13.85 -10.05 53.65
CA ALA A 149 -12.57 -9.88 54.35
C ALA A 149 -11.45 -9.48 53.37
N ALA A 150 -11.44 -10.07 52.17
CA ALA A 150 -10.50 -9.68 51.12
C ALA A 150 -10.75 -8.26 50.58
N LYS A 151 -12.02 -7.86 50.37
CA LYS A 151 -12.38 -6.48 49.99
C LYS A 151 -12.05 -5.47 51.09
N ALA A 152 -12.28 -5.84 52.35
CA ALA A 152 -11.93 -5.00 53.50
C ALA A 152 -10.41 -4.81 53.60
N ALA A 153 -9.63 -5.88 53.54
CA ALA A 153 -8.16 -5.83 53.58
C ALA A 153 -7.55 -5.02 52.42
N ALA A 154 -8.11 -5.14 51.20
CA ALA A 154 -7.69 -4.32 50.06
C ALA A 154 -7.93 -2.82 50.31
N ARG A 155 -9.08 -2.45 50.88
CA ARG A 155 -9.35 -1.05 51.29
C ARG A 155 -8.44 -0.58 52.43
N THR A 156 -8.07 -1.47 53.36
CA THR A 156 -7.15 -1.13 54.46
C THR A 156 -5.72 -0.89 53.97
N MET A 157 -5.26 -1.63 52.95
CA MET A 157 -3.93 -1.42 52.36
C MET A 157 -3.83 -0.11 51.55
N GLU A 158 -4.92 0.36 50.92
CA GLU A 158 -4.96 1.69 50.31
C GLU A 158 -4.88 2.82 51.36
N ALA A 159 -5.51 2.63 52.53
CA ALA A 159 -5.50 3.63 53.61
C ALA A 159 -4.12 3.84 54.25
N ASN A 160 -3.26 2.81 54.27
CA ASN A 160 -1.90 2.90 54.83
C ASN A 160 -0.86 3.55 53.90
N LYS A 161 -1.22 3.93 52.67
CA LYS A 161 -0.35 4.80 51.85
C LYS A 161 -0.43 6.28 52.25
N ALA A 162 -1.40 6.66 53.09
CA ALA A 162 -1.61 8.06 53.49
C ALA A 162 -0.85 8.46 54.78
N TYR A 163 -0.30 7.52 55.54
CA TYR A 163 0.48 7.81 56.76
C TYR A 163 1.87 7.15 56.67
N GLY A 164 2.82 7.91 56.14
CA GLY A 164 4.25 7.60 56.23
C GLY A 164 4.87 8.30 57.45
N CYS A 165 5.15 7.52 58.50
CA CYS A 165 6.29 7.61 59.42
C CYS A 165 6.34 6.30 60.21
#